data_AF-A0A7R9FDD3-F1
#
_entry.id   AF-A0A7R9FDD3-F1
#
_cell.length_a   1.000
_cell.length_b   1.000
_cell.length_c   1.000
_cell.angle_alpha   90.00
_cell.angle_beta   90.00
_cell.angle_gamma   90.00
#
_symmetry.space_group_name_H-M   'P 1'
#
loop_
_entity.id
_entity.type
_entity.pdbx_description
1 polymer ?
#
loop_
_entity_poly.entity_id
_entity_poly.type
_entity_poly.pdbx_seq_one_letter_code
_entity_poly.pdbx_strand_id
1 'polypeptide(L)'
;IHVTYNISLPAGSRVQELSILCDECDIPEYQPLNLTKWYRIAMASFLAEGGDDFGIIPQNRRNHNMGRVDLDIFSEYIKKNSPIIQGVDGRIQMIQAGQ
;
A
#
# COMPACT_ATOMS: atom_id res chain seq x y z
N ILE A 1 -1.46 5.09 1.74
CA ILE A 1 -2.36 4.05 2.29
C ILE A 1 -2.25 4.14 3.79
N HIS A 2 -3.37 4.27 4.49
CA HIS A 2 -3.46 4.15 5.95
C HIS A 2 -4.29 2.91 6.28
N VAL A 3 -3.77 2.02 7.11
CA VAL A 3 -4.45 0.79 7.50
C VAL A 3 -4.38 0.60 9.02
N THR A 4 -5.52 0.23 9.60
CA THR A 4 -5.64 -0.13 11.01
C THR A 4 -5.95 -1.61 11.11
N TYR A 5 -5.09 -2.35 11.80
CA TYR A 5 -5.27 -3.77 12.07
C TYR A 5 -5.70 -3.98 13.52
N ASN A 6 -6.74 -4.77 13.73
CA ASN A 6 -7.03 -5.37 15.02
C ASN A 6 -6.43 -6.77 15.07
N ILE A 7 -5.31 -6.91 15.79
CA ILE A 7 -4.54 -8.17 15.82
C ILE A 7 -5.14 -9.22 16.77
N SER A 8 -6.15 -8.84 17.57
CA SER A 8 -6.92 -9.77 18.39
C SER A 8 -7.96 -10.56 17.56
N LEU A 9 -8.25 -10.14 16.33
CA LEU A 9 -9.19 -10.83 15.44
C LEU A 9 -8.53 -12.04 14.75
N PRO A 10 -9.33 -13.05 14.34
CA PRO A 10 -8.85 -14.21 13.60
C PRO A 10 -8.12 -13.82 12.30
N ALA A 11 -7.22 -14.69 11.84
CA ALA A 11 -6.58 -14.54 10.53
C ALA A 11 -7.66 -14.40 9.43
N GLY A 12 -7.47 -13.46 8.50
CA GLY A 12 -8.45 -13.10 7.49
C GLY A 12 -9.45 -12.00 7.90
N SER A 13 -9.53 -11.63 9.18
CA SER A 13 -10.47 -10.61 9.67
C SER A 13 -9.79 -9.48 10.45
N ARG A 14 -8.48 -9.27 10.26
CA ARG A 14 -7.69 -8.30 11.05
C ARG A 14 -7.73 -6.88 10.52
N VAL A 15 -8.09 -6.64 9.26
CA VAL A 15 -8.20 -5.28 8.72
C VAL A 15 -9.47 -4.64 9.25
N GLN A 16 -9.34 -3.62 10.10
CA GLN A 16 -10.48 -2.89 10.66
C GLN A 16 -10.82 -1.65 9.83
N GLU A 17 -9.81 -0.89 9.44
CA GLU A 17 -9.96 0.29 8.59
C GLU A 17 -8.88 0.30 7.51
N LEU A 18 -9.25 0.71 6.30
CA LEU A 18 -8.35 0.87 5.18
C LEU A 18 -8.75 2.12 4.39
N SER A 19 -7.88 3.12 4.41
CA SER A 19 -8.04 4.37 3.68
C SER A 19 -6.91 4.55 2.66
N ILE A 20 -7.28 5.07 1.50
CA ILE A 20 -6.40 5.28 0.36
C ILE A 20 -6.41 6.76 -0.03
N LEU A 21 -5.32 7.23 -0.62
CA LEU A 21 -5.27 8.59 -1.15
C LEU A 21 -6.12 8.64 -2.42
N CYS A 22 -7.03 9.61 -2.53
CA CYS A 22 -7.86 9.77 -3.71
C CYS A 22 -7.03 10.14 -4.96
N ASP A 23 -7.43 9.61 -6.11
CA ASP A 23 -6.88 9.93 -7.43
C ASP A 23 -7.80 10.85 -8.25
N GLU A 24 -9.10 10.81 -7.97
CA GLU A 24 -10.15 11.61 -8.62
C GLU A 24 -10.63 12.73 -7.68
N CYS A 25 -9.71 13.60 -7.24
CA CYS A 25 -9.99 14.70 -6.32
C CYS A 25 -9.03 15.89 -6.57
N ASP A 26 -9.50 17.12 -6.36
CA ASP A 26 -8.68 18.33 -6.55
C ASP A 26 -7.63 18.49 -5.45
N ILE A 27 -7.99 18.13 -4.21
CA ILE A 27 -7.12 18.16 -3.03
C ILE A 27 -6.94 16.73 -2.53
N PRO A 28 -5.71 16.20 -2.48
CA PRO A 28 -5.48 14.84 -2.02
C PRO A 28 -5.94 14.65 -0.57
N GLU A 29 -6.84 13.70 -0.37
CA GLU A 29 -7.35 13.29 0.93
C GLU A 29 -7.46 11.77 1.03
N TYR A 30 -7.48 11.28 2.27
CA TYR A 30 -7.68 9.87 2.53
C TYR A 30 -9.17 9.53 2.55
N GLN A 31 -9.57 8.58 1.72
CA GLN A 31 -10.95 8.09 1.63
C GLN A 31 -11.01 6.58 1.91
N PRO A 32 -12.11 6.07 2.48
CA PRO A 32 -12.28 4.62 2.67
C PRO A 32 -12.14 3.85 1.37
N LEU A 33 -11.50 2.68 1.41
CA LEU A 33 -11.39 1.80 0.25
C LEU A 33 -12.79 1.42 -0.27
N ASN A 34 -13.07 1.76 -1.53
CA ASN A 34 -14.22 1.23 -2.25
C ASN A 34 -13.88 -0.13 -2.89
N LEU A 35 -14.60 -1.18 -2.49
CA LEU A 35 -14.38 -2.57 -2.93
C LEU A 35 -14.70 -2.84 -4.41
N THR A 36 -15.47 -1.98 -5.07
CA THR A 36 -15.85 -2.16 -6.47
C THR A 36 -15.04 -1.28 -7.43
N LYS A 37 -14.23 -0.36 -6.90
CA LYS A 37 -13.35 0.52 -7.68
C LYS A 37 -12.01 -0.17 -7.95
N TRP A 38 -11.44 0.11 -9.13
CA TRP A 38 -10.10 -0.33 -9.50
C TRP A 38 -9.07 0.73 -9.12
N TYR A 39 -7.94 0.30 -8.55
CA TYR A 39 -6.85 1.19 -8.15
C TYR A 39 -5.56 0.90 -8.90
N ARG A 40 -4.78 1.95 -9.13
CA ARG A 40 -3.40 1.84 -9.63
C ARG A 40 -2.47 1.69 -8.42
N ILE A 41 -1.72 0.59 -8.35
CA ILE A 41 -0.79 0.30 -7.26
C ILE A 41 0.60 0.11 -7.85
N ALA A 42 1.60 0.80 -7.29
CA ALA A 42 3.01 0.50 -7.52
C ALA A 42 3.47 -0.51 -6.48
N MET A 43 4.05 -1.63 -6.93
CA MET A 43 4.58 -2.69 -6.07
C MET A 43 5.77 -3.37 -6.74
N ALA A 44 6.55 -4.11 -5.96
CA ALA A 44 7.66 -4.90 -6.49
C ALA A 44 7.14 -5.98 -7.46
N SER A 45 7.92 -6.26 -8.52
CA SER A 45 7.59 -7.29 -9.51
C SER A 45 7.38 -8.67 -8.88
N PHE A 46 8.19 -9.01 -7.88
CA PHE A 46 8.06 -10.26 -7.10
C PHE A 46 6.65 -10.45 -6.51
N LEU A 47 6.09 -9.41 -5.88
CA LEU A 47 4.72 -9.46 -5.33
C LEU A 47 3.68 -9.45 -6.45
N ALA A 48 3.91 -8.64 -7.50
CA ALA A 48 3.02 -8.62 -8.64
C ALA A 48 2.88 -10.01 -9.28
N GLU A 49 3.96 -10.79 -9.34
CA GLU A 49 4.01 -12.15 -9.86
C GLU A 49 3.51 -13.23 -8.89
N GLY A 50 3.12 -12.86 -7.67
CA GLY A 50 2.53 -13.76 -6.68
C GLY A 50 3.52 -14.39 -5.70
N GLY A 51 4.71 -13.81 -5.53
CA GLY A 51 5.61 -14.13 -4.43
C GLY A 51 4.97 -13.91 -3.06
N ASP A 52 5.56 -14.45 -2.00
CA ASP A 52 5.06 -14.40 -0.60
C ASP A 52 3.58 -14.81 -0.46
N ASP A 53 3.15 -15.83 -1.21
CA ASP A 53 1.77 -16.33 -1.24
C ASP A 53 0.71 -15.29 -1.70
N PHE A 54 1.12 -14.20 -2.35
CA PHE A 54 0.21 -13.20 -2.95
C PHE A 54 -0.34 -13.62 -4.32
N GLY A 55 -0.61 -14.91 -4.54
CA GLY A 55 -1.12 -15.45 -5.80
C GLY A 55 -2.46 -14.83 -6.27
N ILE A 56 -3.20 -14.18 -5.37
CA ILE A 56 -4.42 -13.43 -5.71
C ILE A 56 -4.13 -12.21 -6.60
N ILE A 57 -2.93 -11.62 -6.54
CA ILE A 57 -2.58 -10.42 -7.30
C ILE A 57 -2.52 -10.70 -8.81
N PRO A 58 -1.71 -11.67 -9.31
CA PRO A 58 -1.68 -11.99 -10.74
C PRO A 58 -3.05 -12.43 -11.29
N GLN A 59 -3.90 -13.04 -10.45
CA GLN A 59 -5.23 -13.52 -10.84
C GLN A 59 -6.27 -12.39 -10.96
N ASN A 60 -6.11 -11.30 -10.20
CA ASN A 60 -7.12 -10.24 -10.08
C ASN A 60 -6.63 -8.85 -10.54
N ARG A 61 -5.46 -8.75 -11.18
CA ARG A 61 -4.93 -7.48 -11.71
C ARG A 61 -5.35 -7.24 -13.16
N ARG A 62 -5.27 -5.97 -13.58
CA ARG A 62 -5.36 -5.55 -14.99
C ARG A 62 -4.36 -4.44 -15.27
N ASN A 63 -4.08 -4.20 -16.56
CA ASN A 63 -3.19 -3.12 -17.01
C ASN A 63 -1.80 -3.14 -16.34
N HIS A 64 -1.24 -4.35 -16.16
CA HIS A 64 0.09 -4.53 -15.58
C HIS A 64 1.15 -3.86 -16.48
N ASN A 65 2.00 -3.05 -15.87
CA ASN A 65 3.11 -2.38 -16.54
C ASN A 65 4.36 -2.59 -15.69
N MET A 66 5.40 -3.15 -16.30
CA MET A 66 6.67 -3.40 -15.63
C MET A 66 7.42 -2.07 -15.47
N GLY A 67 7.77 -1.75 -14.23
CA GLY A 67 8.53 -0.55 -13.87
C GLY A 67 10.02 -0.66 -14.18
N ARG A 68 10.76 0.38 -13.76
CA ARG A 68 12.23 0.41 -13.83
C ARG A 68 12.83 -0.42 -12.69
N VAL A 69 14.15 -0.63 -12.76
CA VAL A 69 14.94 -1.24 -11.69
C VAL A 69 14.74 -0.46 -10.39
N ASP A 70 14.45 -1.19 -9.32
CA ASP A 70 14.16 -0.64 -7.98
C ASP A 70 15.35 0.15 -7.41
N LEU A 71 16.57 -0.37 -7.56
CA LEU A 71 17.80 0.28 -7.12
C LEU A 71 18.04 1.62 -7.83
N ASP A 72 17.70 1.72 -9.11
CA ASP A 72 17.83 2.96 -9.88
C ASP A 72 16.83 4.01 -9.37
N ILE A 73 15.56 3.62 -9.20
CA ILE A 73 14.50 4.50 -8.66
C ILE A 73 14.90 5.00 -7.27
N PHE A 74 15.37 4.10 -6.40
CA PHE A 74 15.77 4.44 -5.04
C PHE A 74 16.98 5.39 -5.03
N SER A 75 18.00 5.11 -5.84
CA SER A 75 19.20 5.95 -5.96
C SER A 75 18.86 7.36 -6.45
N GLU A 76 17.96 7.47 -7.45
CA GLU A 76 17.46 8.76 -7.94
C GLU A 76 16.68 9.52 -6.88
N TYR A 77 15.83 8.83 -6.12
CA TYR A 77 15.08 9.44 -5.01
C TYR A 77 16.03 10.02 -3.96
N ILE A 78 17.06 9.29 -3.53
CA ILE A 78 18.03 9.77 -2.54
C ILE A 78 18.75 11.01 -3.07
N LYS A 79 19.29 10.95 -4.29
CA LYS A 79 20.02 12.07 -4.89
C LYS A 79 19.17 13.35 -4.95
N LYS A 80 17.88 13.21 -5.29
CA LYS A 80 16.96 14.34 -5.43
C LYS A 80 16.50 14.93 -4.10
N ASN A 81 16.33 14.11 -3.06
CA ASN A 81 15.65 14.50 -1.82
C ASN A 81 16.57 14.55 -0.59
N SER A 82 17.89 14.63 -0.79
CA SER A 82 18.84 14.71 0.32
C SER A 82 18.92 16.12 0.94
N PRO A 83 19.01 16.26 2.28
CA PRO A 83 18.98 15.18 3.27
C PRO A 83 17.57 14.61 3.45
N ILE A 84 17.48 13.28 3.57
CA ILE A 84 16.20 12.60 3.79
C ILE A 84 15.82 12.74 5.26
N ILE A 85 14.65 13.31 5.52
CA ILE A 85 14.05 13.39 6.85
C ILE A 85 12.70 12.70 6.78
N GLN A 86 12.59 11.49 7.35
CA GLN A 86 11.35 10.73 7.43
C GLN A 86 11.15 10.19 8.84
N GLY A 87 9.91 10.26 9.33
CA GLY A 87 9.50 9.73 10.62
C GLY A 87 8.36 8.72 10.46
N VAL A 88 7.94 8.14 11.57
CA VAL A 88 6.73 7.29 11.62
C VAL A 88 5.50 8.19 11.49
N ASP A 89 4.71 7.97 10.44
CA ASP A 89 3.58 8.83 10.06
C ASP A 89 2.21 8.14 10.20
N GLY A 90 2.15 6.97 10.86
CA GLY A 90 0.90 6.30 11.17
C GLY A 90 0.23 5.59 9.98
N ARG A 91 0.97 5.33 8.89
CA ARG A 91 0.46 4.55 7.73
C ARG A 91 -0.06 3.16 8.10
N ILE A 92 0.53 2.53 9.11
CA ILE A 92 0.11 1.21 9.59
C ILE A 92 -0.07 1.32 11.10
N GLN A 93 -1.27 1.03 11.57
CA GLN A 93 -1.62 1.01 12.99
C GLN A 93 -2.03 -0.39 13.39
N MET A 94 -1.62 -0.81 14.58
CA MET A 94 -1.98 -2.10 15.17
C MET A 94 -2.64 -1.82 16.51
N ILE A 95 -3.87 -2.33 16.68
CA ILE A 95 -4.62 -2.24 17.93
C ILE A 95 -4.91 -3.64 18.47
N GLN A 96 -5.11 -3.73 19.78
CA GLN A 96 -5.57 -4.93 20.48
C GLN A 96 -6.91 -4.64 21.16
N ALA A 97 -7.76 -5.65 21.28
CA ALA A 97 -8.97 -5.52 22.08
C ALA A 97 -8.58 -5.32 23.56
N GLY A 98 -8.85 -4.12 24.11
CA GLY A 98 -8.61 -3.79 25.52
C GLY A 98 -7.86 -2.50 25.83
N GLN A 99 -7.61 -1.62 24.86
CA GLN A 99 -7.21 -0.23 25.08
C GLN A 99 -8.22 0.74 24.46
#